data_AF-A0A0A6UI23-F1
#
_entry.id   AF-A0A0A6UI23-F1
#
_cell.length_a   1.000
_cell.length_b   1.000
_cell.length_c   1.000
_cell.angle_alpha   90.00
_cell.angle_beta   90.00
_cell.angle_gamma   90.00
#
_symmetry.space_group_name_H-M   'P 1'
#
loop_
_entity.id
_entity.type
_entity.pdbx_description
1 polymer ?
#
loop_
_entity_poly.entity_id
_entity_poly.type
_entity_poly.pdbx_seq_one_letter_code
_entity_poly.pdbx_strand_id
1 'polypeptide(L)'
;MTDQVIVDALLAELAALDDPKARAVNERHGDDHGVNLGKLRAIAKRLKTQHDLARSLWATGDSAARLLAILICRPKEFTAGELDAMLRSARTPKVHDWLVNYVVKNSRQAEELRLSWSADPDPVVASAGWALTTERVAKKPAGLDLAALLDVIEAEMKAAPDRLQWAMNHCLAQIGIEHPGHRARAIG
;
A
#
# COMPACT_ATOMS: atom_id res chain seq x y z
N MET A 1 -9.84 3.17 30.64
CA MET A 1 -10.65 2.49 29.60
C MET A 1 -9.72 1.53 28.90
N THR A 2 -10.01 0.24 28.84
CA THR A 2 -9.11 -0.75 28.21
C THR A 2 -9.04 -0.51 26.70
N ASP A 3 -7.93 -0.89 26.06
CA ASP A 3 -7.76 -0.74 24.60
C ASP A 3 -8.89 -1.43 23.82
N GLN A 4 -9.39 -2.57 24.30
CA GLN A 4 -10.51 -3.27 23.69
C GLN A 4 -11.79 -2.41 23.64
N VAL A 5 -12.10 -1.69 24.72
CA VAL A 5 -13.30 -0.83 24.77
C VAL A 5 -13.19 0.32 23.75
N ILE A 6 -11.98 0.84 23.53
CA ILE A 6 -11.74 1.87 22.51
C ILE A 6 -11.91 1.29 21.10
N VAL A 7 -11.36 0.10 20.84
CA VAL A 7 -11.50 -0.60 19.56
C VAL A 7 -12.97 -0.87 19.25
N ASP A 8 -13.72 -1.43 20.19
CA ASP A 8 -15.14 -1.76 20.00
C ASP A 8 -15.97 -0.49 19.71
N ALA A 9 -15.70 0.60 20.44
CA ALA A 9 -16.36 1.87 20.20
C ALA A 9 -16.05 2.44 18.80
N LEU A 10 -14.81 2.32 18.33
CA LEU A 10 -14.43 2.76 16.99
C LEU A 10 -15.01 1.86 15.90
N LEU A 11 -15.09 0.55 16.11
CA LEU A 11 -15.74 -0.36 15.18
C LEU A 11 -17.24 -0.01 15.02
N ALA A 12 -17.92 0.30 16.13
CA ALA A 12 -19.31 0.77 16.09
C ALA A 12 -19.45 2.10 15.34
N GLU A 13 -18.55 3.06 15.58
CA GLU A 13 -18.54 4.34 14.86
C GLU A 13 -18.30 4.14 13.36
N LEU A 14 -17.34 3.28 12.99
CA LEU A 14 -17.04 2.93 11.59
C LEU A 14 -18.21 2.22 10.91
N ALA A 15 -18.88 1.30 11.60
CA ALA A 15 -20.07 0.63 11.08
C ALA A 15 -21.21 1.61 10.80
N ALA A 16 -21.37 2.66 11.62
CA ALA A 16 -22.35 3.72 11.39
C ALA A 16 -22.01 4.63 10.20
N LEU A 17 -20.78 4.57 9.68
CA LEU A 17 -20.36 5.29 8.47
C LEU A 17 -20.59 4.50 7.18
N ASP A 18 -21.07 3.26 7.28
CA ASP A 18 -21.27 2.40 6.13
C ASP A 18 -22.44 2.87 5.26
N ASP A 19 -22.20 2.93 3.95
CA ASP A 19 -23.23 3.13 2.94
C ASP A 19 -23.32 1.86 2.07
N PRO A 20 -24.45 1.11 2.11
CA PRO A 20 -24.64 -0.10 1.32
C PRO A 20 -24.50 0.12 -0.20
N LYS A 21 -24.85 1.31 -0.70
CA LYS A 21 -24.68 1.63 -2.13
C LYS A 21 -23.20 1.81 -2.46
N ALA A 22 -22.45 2.49 -1.60
CA ALA A 22 -21.01 2.63 -1.76
C ALA A 22 -20.32 1.26 -1.67
N ARG A 23 -20.73 0.41 -0.72
CA ARG A 23 -20.21 -0.96 -0.59
C ARG A 23 -20.42 -1.78 -1.86
N ALA A 24 -21.63 -1.79 -2.42
CA ALA A 24 -21.93 -2.53 -3.65
C ALA A 24 -21.10 -2.07 -4.85
N VAL A 25 -20.71 -0.79 -4.90
CA VAL A 25 -19.79 -0.28 -5.92
C VAL A 25 -18.35 -0.73 -5.64
N ASN A 26 -17.90 -0.61 -4.39
CA ASN A 26 -16.55 -1.00 -3.97
C ASN A 26 -16.29 -2.50 -4.13
N GLU A 27 -17.29 -3.35 -3.89
CA GLU A 27 -17.18 -4.81 -4.03
C GLU A 27 -16.89 -5.22 -5.47
N ARG A 28 -17.41 -4.49 -6.46
CA ARG A 28 -17.10 -4.69 -7.89
C ARG A 28 -15.63 -4.42 -8.22
N HIS A 29 -14.94 -3.70 -7.35
CA HIS A 29 -13.51 -3.41 -7.43
C HIS A 29 -12.68 -4.24 -6.44
N GLY A 30 -13.29 -5.21 -5.74
CA GLY A 30 -12.62 -6.08 -4.77
C GLY A 30 -12.48 -5.50 -3.35
N ASP A 31 -13.13 -4.37 -3.06
CA ASP A 31 -13.14 -3.73 -1.75
C ASP A 31 -14.45 -4.01 -1.00
N ASP A 32 -14.39 -4.51 0.23
CA ASP A 32 -15.55 -4.95 1.03
C ASP A 32 -16.15 -3.86 1.96
N HIS A 33 -15.60 -2.64 1.90
CA HIS A 33 -16.02 -1.53 2.77
C HIS A 33 -17.09 -0.64 2.13
N GLY A 34 -18.10 -0.22 2.89
CA GLY A 34 -19.01 0.87 2.50
C GLY A 34 -18.66 2.21 3.14
N VAL A 35 -17.54 2.30 3.86
CA VAL A 35 -17.19 3.49 4.66
C VAL A 35 -16.98 4.75 3.81
N ASN A 36 -17.58 5.85 4.23
CA ASN A 36 -17.29 7.16 3.66
C ASN A 36 -15.85 7.60 4.04
N LEU A 37 -14.94 7.61 3.07
CA LEU A 37 -13.51 7.92 3.30
C LEU A 37 -13.25 9.34 3.83
N GLY A 38 -14.13 10.31 3.53
CA GLY A 38 -14.04 11.66 4.08
C GLY A 38 -14.34 11.69 5.58
N LYS A 39 -15.40 10.99 6.00
CA LYS A 39 -15.76 10.84 7.42
C LYS A 39 -14.73 9.99 8.17
N LEU A 40 -14.20 8.93 7.56
CA LEU A 40 -13.08 8.14 8.09
C LEU A 40 -11.86 9.03 8.40
N ARG A 41 -11.49 9.92 7.47
CA ARG A 41 -10.40 10.90 7.70
C ARG A 41 -10.72 11.90 8.80
N ALA A 42 -11.99 12.26 9.02
CA ALA A 42 -12.39 13.09 10.14
C ALA A 42 -12.18 12.38 11.50
N ILE A 43 -12.49 11.07 11.58
CA ILE A 43 -12.17 10.23 12.74
C ILE A 43 -10.65 10.21 12.97
N ALA A 44 -9.87 9.92 11.94
CA ALA A 44 -8.40 9.92 12.04
C ALA A 44 -7.85 11.27 12.54
N LYS A 45 -8.39 12.39 12.04
CA LYS A 45 -8.01 13.73 12.49
C LYS A 45 -8.31 13.96 13.98
N ARG A 46 -9.46 13.46 14.47
CA ARG A 46 -9.84 13.54 15.90
C ARG A 46 -8.91 12.70 16.78
N LEU A 47 -8.59 11.48 16.34
CA LEU A 47 -7.72 10.56 17.08
C LEU A 47 -6.26 11.00 17.09
N LYS A 48 -5.82 11.70 16.04
CA LYS A 48 -4.39 11.96 15.76
C LYS A 48 -3.62 10.64 15.68
N THR A 49 -2.30 10.71 15.78
CA THR A 49 -1.43 9.53 15.76
C THR A 49 -1.55 8.72 17.06
N GLN A 50 -1.95 7.46 16.95
CA GLN A 50 -2.15 6.49 18.03
C GLN A 50 -1.62 5.13 17.58
N HIS A 51 -0.32 4.87 17.76
CA HIS A 51 0.34 3.72 17.13
C HIS A 51 -0.13 2.35 17.67
N ASP A 52 -0.23 2.20 19.00
CA ASP A 52 -0.67 0.95 19.61
C ASP A 52 -2.14 0.67 19.29
N LEU A 53 -2.99 1.71 19.28
CA LEU A 53 -4.37 1.60 18.81
C LEU A 53 -4.44 1.19 17.34
N ALA A 54 -3.56 1.71 16.47
CA ALA A 54 -3.50 1.30 15.08
C ALA A 54 -3.20 -0.20 14.94
N ARG A 55 -2.27 -0.74 15.76
CA ARG A 55 -2.00 -2.19 15.78
C ARG A 55 -3.23 -2.98 16.19
N SER A 56 -3.92 -2.56 17.25
CA SER A 56 -5.15 -3.21 17.71
C SER A 56 -6.28 -3.15 16.68
N LEU A 57 -6.48 -2.01 16.01
CA LEU A 57 -7.44 -1.86 14.91
C LEU A 57 -7.06 -2.76 13.72
N TRP A 58 -5.78 -2.84 13.36
CA TRP A 58 -5.32 -3.70 12.28
C TRP A 58 -5.64 -5.18 12.52
N ALA A 59 -5.44 -5.64 13.77
CA ALA A 59 -5.65 -7.01 14.19
C ALA A 59 -7.12 -7.47 14.12
N THR A 60 -8.08 -6.53 14.10
CA THR A 60 -9.52 -6.86 13.95
C THR A 60 -9.85 -7.54 12.62
N GLY A 61 -9.03 -7.31 11.58
CA GLY A 61 -9.30 -7.82 10.24
C GLY A 61 -10.31 -7.00 9.44
N ASP A 62 -11.05 -6.07 10.08
CA ASP A 62 -12.04 -5.22 9.41
C ASP A 62 -11.35 -4.20 8.49
N SER A 63 -11.85 -4.07 7.26
CA SER A 63 -11.24 -3.18 6.26
C SER A 63 -11.34 -1.71 6.65
N ALA A 64 -12.46 -1.24 7.20
CA ALA A 64 -12.59 0.15 7.62
C ALA A 64 -11.67 0.45 8.82
N ALA A 65 -11.55 -0.49 9.77
CA ALA A 65 -10.63 -0.40 10.89
C ALA A 65 -9.17 -0.36 10.43
N ARG A 66 -8.79 -1.17 9.44
CA ARG A 66 -7.43 -1.15 8.84
C ARG A 66 -7.13 0.14 8.10
N LEU A 67 -8.10 0.68 7.35
CA LEU A 67 -7.95 1.99 6.72
C LEU A 67 -7.76 3.09 7.77
N LEU A 68 -8.49 3.03 8.89
CA LEU A 68 -8.28 3.95 10.01
C LEU A 68 -6.90 3.76 10.66
N ALA A 69 -6.48 2.51 10.87
CA ALA A 69 -5.18 2.16 11.45
C ALA A 69 -4.02 2.77 10.65
N ILE A 70 -4.06 2.64 9.31
CA ILE A 70 -3.10 3.25 8.39
C ILE A 70 -3.00 4.76 8.63
N LEU A 71 -4.13 5.45 8.81
CA LEU A 71 -4.17 6.91 8.97
C LEU A 71 -3.65 7.40 10.33
N ILE A 72 -3.63 6.56 11.36
CA ILE A 72 -3.25 6.95 12.73
C ILE A 72 -1.97 6.28 13.23
N CYS A 73 -1.32 5.44 12.44
CA CYS A 73 -0.08 4.76 12.82
C CYS A 73 1.16 5.68 12.74
N ARG A 74 2.30 5.17 13.22
CA ARG A 74 3.64 5.74 13.01
C ARG A 74 4.44 4.83 12.08
N PRO A 75 4.58 5.15 10.79
CA PRO A 75 5.23 4.26 9.82
C PRO A 75 6.64 3.81 10.19
N LYS A 76 7.40 4.67 10.88
CA LYS A 76 8.80 4.43 11.26
C LYS A 76 8.96 3.51 12.48
N GLU A 77 7.87 3.18 13.17
CA GLU A 77 7.86 2.31 14.35
C GLU A 77 7.51 0.85 14.03
N PHE A 78 7.08 0.57 12.79
CA PHE A 78 6.94 -0.81 12.33
C PHE A 78 8.29 -1.39 11.93
N THR A 79 8.46 -2.68 12.21
CA THR A 79 9.54 -3.52 11.69
C THR A 79 9.24 -4.00 10.26
N ALA A 80 10.27 -4.55 9.58
CA ALA A 80 10.07 -5.12 8.24
C ALA A 80 9.11 -6.31 8.29
N GLY A 81 9.26 -7.19 9.28
CA GLY A 81 8.37 -8.34 9.49
C GLY A 81 6.92 -7.94 9.79
N GLU A 82 6.69 -6.88 10.57
CA GLU A 82 5.33 -6.36 10.77
C GLU A 82 4.73 -5.85 9.46
N LEU A 83 5.47 -5.07 8.66
CA LEU A 83 4.98 -4.54 7.40
C LEU A 83 4.72 -5.63 6.36
N ASP A 84 5.56 -6.68 6.31
CA ASP A 84 5.34 -7.85 5.47
C ASP A 84 4.05 -8.60 5.88
N ALA A 85 3.88 -8.86 7.18
CA ALA A 85 2.65 -9.49 7.69
C ALA A 85 1.40 -8.62 7.44
N MET A 86 1.52 -7.29 7.56
CA MET A 86 0.45 -6.37 7.21
C MET A 86 0.14 -6.44 5.71
N LEU A 87 1.14 -6.41 4.83
CA LEU A 87 0.93 -6.48 3.38
C LEU A 87 0.22 -7.78 2.99
N ARG A 88 0.69 -8.94 3.49
CA ARG A 88 0.09 -10.25 3.21
C ARG A 88 -1.32 -10.42 3.80
N SER A 89 -1.63 -9.71 4.88
CA SER A 89 -2.97 -9.71 5.46
C SER A 89 -3.91 -8.67 4.85
N ALA A 90 -3.42 -7.74 4.02
CA ALA A 90 -4.22 -6.73 3.34
C ALA A 90 -4.99 -7.32 2.16
N ARG A 91 -6.18 -7.88 2.45
CA ARG A 91 -6.99 -8.65 1.50
C ARG A 91 -7.59 -7.81 0.36
N THR A 92 -7.90 -6.54 0.63
CA THR A 92 -8.62 -5.68 -0.31
C THR A 92 -7.68 -4.70 -1.01
N PRO A 93 -7.92 -4.38 -2.30
CA PRO A 93 -7.10 -3.43 -3.05
C PRO A 93 -6.88 -2.09 -2.36
N LYS A 94 -7.90 -1.52 -1.72
CA LYS A 94 -7.78 -0.23 -1.02
C LYS A 94 -6.83 -0.30 0.16
N VAL A 95 -6.97 -1.31 1.02
CA VAL A 95 -6.14 -1.46 2.21
C VAL A 95 -4.69 -1.68 1.79
N HIS A 96 -4.46 -2.52 0.78
CA HIS A 96 -3.13 -2.76 0.23
C HIS A 96 -2.51 -1.47 -0.34
N ASP A 97 -3.22 -0.75 -1.20
CA ASP A 97 -2.75 0.50 -1.80
C ASP A 97 -2.42 1.57 -0.75
N TRP A 98 -3.32 1.78 0.22
CA TRP A 98 -3.09 2.75 1.29
C TRP A 98 -1.95 2.35 2.23
N LEU A 99 -1.81 1.06 2.53
CA LEU A 99 -0.70 0.56 3.35
C LEU A 99 0.63 0.89 2.67
N VAL A 100 0.78 0.54 1.40
CA VAL A 100 2.01 0.83 0.65
C VAL A 100 2.25 2.33 0.60
N ASN A 101 1.27 3.11 0.15
CA ASN A 101 1.47 4.53 -0.14
C ASN A 101 1.62 5.42 1.10
N TYR A 102 0.94 5.11 2.20
CA TYR A 102 0.95 5.97 3.39
C TYR A 102 1.89 5.45 4.49
N VAL A 103 2.14 4.14 4.54
CA VAL A 103 2.96 3.54 5.58
C VAL A 103 4.31 3.10 5.01
N VAL A 104 4.32 2.13 4.10
CA VAL A 104 5.58 1.47 3.70
C VAL A 104 6.55 2.44 3.04
N LYS A 105 6.06 3.29 2.12
CA LYS A 105 6.87 4.35 1.47
C LYS A 105 7.52 5.32 2.46
N ASN A 106 6.90 5.53 3.62
CA ASN A 106 7.37 6.43 4.68
C ASN A 106 8.15 5.72 5.80
N SER A 107 8.38 4.41 5.65
CA SER A 107 9.03 3.54 6.63
C SER A 107 10.56 3.60 6.50
N ARG A 108 11.28 3.23 7.58
CA ARG A 108 12.75 3.07 7.52
C ARG A 108 13.16 1.80 6.77
N GLN A 109 12.20 0.88 6.63
CA GLN A 109 12.36 -0.46 6.09
C GLN A 109 12.06 -0.52 4.59
N ALA A 110 11.73 0.62 3.96
CA ALA A 110 11.29 0.68 2.58
C ALA A 110 12.28 0.04 1.59
N GLU A 111 13.60 0.25 1.75
CA GLU A 111 14.58 -0.33 0.81
C GLU A 111 14.75 -1.84 0.98
N GLU A 112 14.75 -2.32 2.23
CA GLU A 112 14.80 -3.76 2.53
C GLU A 112 13.56 -4.48 1.99
N LEU A 113 12.39 -3.89 2.22
CA LEU A 113 11.12 -4.42 1.71
C LEU A 113 11.02 -4.33 0.19
N ARG A 114 11.54 -3.26 -0.43
CA ARG A 114 11.60 -3.15 -1.89
C ARG A 114 12.37 -4.31 -2.51
N LEU A 115 13.57 -4.61 -1.99
CA LEU A 115 14.42 -5.68 -2.50
C LEU A 115 13.78 -7.07 -2.29
N SER A 116 13.29 -7.34 -1.08
CA SER A 116 12.67 -8.62 -0.76
C SER A 116 11.36 -8.85 -1.52
N TRP A 117 10.47 -7.85 -1.56
CA TRP A 117 9.19 -7.97 -2.24
C TRP A 117 9.32 -8.04 -3.75
N SER A 118 10.24 -7.29 -4.39
CA SER A 118 10.44 -7.38 -5.84
C SER A 118 10.85 -8.77 -6.33
N ALA A 119 11.40 -9.62 -5.45
CA ALA A 119 11.76 -11.00 -5.75
C ALA A 119 10.73 -12.04 -5.22
N ASP A 120 9.63 -11.59 -4.61
CA ASP A 120 8.62 -12.48 -4.04
C ASP A 120 7.82 -13.19 -5.15
N PRO A 121 7.55 -14.50 -5.03
CA PRO A 121 6.76 -15.23 -6.02
C PRO A 121 5.28 -14.85 -6.03
N ASP A 122 4.76 -14.23 -4.97
CA ASP A 122 3.40 -13.71 -4.94
C ASP A 122 3.34 -12.40 -5.74
N PRO A 123 2.58 -12.34 -6.86
CA PRO A 123 2.51 -11.15 -7.71
C PRO A 123 1.91 -9.94 -6.98
N VAL A 124 1.09 -10.14 -5.95
CA VAL A 124 0.57 -9.05 -5.13
C VAL A 124 1.69 -8.43 -4.30
N VAL A 125 2.53 -9.25 -3.68
CA VAL A 125 3.69 -8.77 -2.91
C VAL A 125 4.72 -8.13 -3.83
N ALA A 126 5.04 -8.77 -4.95
CA ALA A 126 5.93 -8.23 -5.97
C ALA A 126 5.46 -6.86 -6.48
N SER A 127 4.15 -6.65 -6.65
CA SER A 127 3.61 -5.35 -7.06
C SER A 127 3.93 -4.24 -6.06
N ALA A 128 3.98 -4.54 -4.75
CA ALA A 128 4.38 -3.57 -3.74
C ALA A 128 5.89 -3.25 -3.82
N GLY A 129 6.74 -4.25 -4.09
CA GLY A 129 8.16 -4.05 -4.37
C GLY A 129 8.40 -3.14 -5.58
N TRP A 130 7.64 -3.34 -6.67
CA TRP A 130 7.67 -2.45 -7.83
C TRP A 130 7.17 -1.04 -7.52
N ALA A 131 6.11 -0.89 -6.72
CA ALA A 131 5.62 0.43 -6.30
C ALA A 131 6.65 1.21 -5.46
N LEU A 132 7.45 0.53 -4.64
CA LEU A 132 8.58 1.11 -3.91
C LEU A 132 9.75 1.45 -4.86
N THR A 133 9.98 0.63 -5.88
CA THR A 133 10.97 0.88 -6.92
C THR A 133 10.64 2.13 -7.72
N THR A 134 9.38 2.32 -8.13
CA THR A 134 8.91 3.54 -8.79
C THR A 134 9.20 4.79 -7.95
N GLU A 135 8.94 4.76 -6.64
CA GLU A 135 9.25 5.89 -5.77
C GLU A 135 10.76 6.17 -5.67
N ARG A 136 11.58 5.11 -5.58
CA ARG A 136 13.03 5.26 -5.51
C ARG A 136 13.60 5.84 -6.82
N VAL A 137 13.09 5.40 -7.97
CA VAL A 137 13.46 5.96 -9.29
C VAL A 137 13.26 7.48 -9.32
N ALA A 138 12.13 7.95 -8.77
CA ALA A 138 11.80 9.38 -8.75
C ALA A 138 12.61 10.18 -7.71
N LYS A 139 12.78 9.64 -6.49
CA LYS A 139 13.28 10.43 -5.36
C LYS A 139 14.77 10.20 -5.05
N LYS A 140 15.26 8.98 -5.20
CA LYS A 140 16.60 8.54 -4.75
C LYS A 140 17.21 7.49 -5.71
N PRO A 141 17.43 7.82 -6.99
CA PRO A 141 17.83 6.83 -8.00
C PRO A 141 19.29 6.37 -7.88
N ALA A 142 20.13 7.06 -7.10
CA ALA A 142 21.52 6.68 -6.92
C ALA A 142 21.64 5.21 -6.47
N GLY A 143 22.47 4.44 -7.18
CA GLY A 143 22.68 3.01 -6.94
C GLY A 143 21.56 2.08 -7.44
N LEU A 144 20.60 2.57 -8.24
CA LEU A 144 19.72 1.70 -9.03
C LEU A 144 20.38 1.34 -10.34
N ASP A 145 20.27 0.07 -10.73
CA ASP A 145 20.56 -0.37 -12.09
C ASP A 145 19.29 -0.23 -12.95
N LEU A 146 19.13 0.95 -13.56
CA LEU A 146 17.95 1.25 -14.38
C LEU A 146 17.90 0.40 -15.65
N ALA A 147 19.06 0.00 -16.19
CA ALA A 147 19.12 -0.85 -17.37
C ALA A 147 18.59 -2.25 -17.03
N ALA A 148 19.03 -2.84 -15.91
CA ALA A 148 18.53 -4.12 -15.45
C ALA A 148 17.03 -4.09 -15.10
N LEU A 149 16.53 -3.00 -14.50
CA LEU A 149 15.09 -2.85 -14.26
C LEU A 149 14.28 -2.87 -15.56
N LEU A 150 14.76 -2.19 -16.60
CA LEU A 150 14.12 -2.21 -17.92
C LEU A 150 14.20 -3.60 -18.57
N ASP A 151 15.32 -4.33 -18.41
CA ASP A 151 15.45 -5.71 -18.91
C ASP A 151 14.37 -6.61 -18.31
N VAL A 152 14.14 -6.52 -17.00
CA VAL A 152 13.09 -7.29 -16.30
C VAL A 152 11.70 -6.88 -16.78
N ILE A 153 11.44 -5.58 -16.93
CA ILE A 153 10.16 -5.07 -17.43
C ILE A 153 9.85 -5.63 -18.83
N GLU A 154 10.80 -5.55 -19.76
CA GLU A 154 10.63 -6.04 -21.13
C GLU A 154 10.40 -7.54 -21.19
N ALA A 155 11.08 -8.31 -20.34
CA ALA A 155 10.95 -9.76 -20.29
C ALA A 155 9.63 -10.23 -19.68
N GLU A 156 9.17 -9.60 -18.60
CA GLU A 156 8.14 -10.19 -17.72
C GLU A 156 6.80 -9.44 -17.73
N MET A 157 6.78 -8.11 -17.88
CA MET A 157 5.59 -7.28 -17.62
C MET A 157 4.38 -7.69 -18.45
N LYS A 158 4.58 -8.07 -19.71
CA LYS A 158 3.48 -8.45 -20.63
C LYS A 158 2.71 -9.69 -20.15
N ALA A 159 3.39 -10.61 -19.47
CA ALA A 159 2.80 -11.85 -18.94
C ALA A 159 2.41 -11.74 -17.45
N ALA A 160 2.80 -10.66 -16.78
CA ALA A 160 2.51 -10.45 -15.36
C ALA A 160 1.00 -10.27 -15.10
N PRO A 161 0.47 -10.74 -13.95
CA PRO A 161 -0.91 -10.47 -13.54
C PRO A 161 -1.20 -8.98 -13.39
N ASP A 162 -2.45 -8.57 -13.60
CA ASP A 162 -2.90 -7.17 -13.72
C ASP A 162 -2.25 -6.20 -12.74
N ARG A 163 -2.23 -6.51 -11.44
CA ARG A 163 -1.65 -5.62 -10.43
C ARG A 163 -0.13 -5.46 -10.57
N LEU A 164 0.58 -6.57 -10.79
CA LEU A 164 2.03 -6.55 -10.99
C LEU A 164 2.37 -5.85 -12.31
N GLN A 165 1.66 -6.18 -13.39
CA GLN A 165 1.81 -5.53 -14.69
C GLN A 165 1.61 -4.01 -14.56
N TRP A 166 0.57 -3.55 -13.86
CA TRP A 166 0.34 -2.13 -13.62
C TRP A 166 1.51 -1.47 -12.87
N ALA A 167 2.04 -2.11 -11.82
CA ALA A 167 3.15 -1.58 -11.03
C ALA A 167 4.44 -1.49 -11.86
N MET A 168 4.75 -2.51 -12.66
CA MET A 168 5.88 -2.52 -13.59
C MET A 168 5.74 -1.44 -14.67
N ASN A 169 4.54 -1.30 -15.25
CA ASN A 169 4.25 -0.27 -16.25
C ASN A 169 4.40 1.15 -15.68
N HIS A 170 3.97 1.36 -14.44
CA HIS A 170 4.18 2.63 -13.76
C HIS A 170 5.67 2.90 -13.53
N CYS A 171 6.45 1.89 -13.14
CA CYS A 171 7.90 2.04 -13.01
C CYS A 171 8.57 2.37 -14.36
N LEU A 172 8.16 1.71 -15.45
CA LEU A 172 8.62 2.00 -16.81
C LEU A 172 8.39 3.47 -17.18
N ALA A 173 7.17 3.96 -16.98
CA ALA A 173 6.81 5.34 -17.24
C ALA A 173 7.65 6.31 -16.39
N GLN A 174 7.82 6.02 -15.09
CA GLN A 174 8.63 6.86 -14.20
C GLN A 174 10.09 6.92 -14.64
N ILE A 175 10.68 5.79 -15.09
CA ILE A 175 12.04 5.77 -15.64
C ILE A 175 12.14 6.68 -16.87
N GLY A 176 11.20 6.58 -17.83
CA GLY A 176 11.20 7.41 -19.03
C GLY A 176 10.98 8.92 -18.78
N ILE A 177 10.26 9.26 -17.71
CA ILE A 177 10.04 10.65 -17.26
C ILE A 177 11.32 11.21 -16.65
N GLU A 178 11.87 10.54 -15.64
CA GLU A 178 12.94 11.06 -14.77
C GLU A 178 14.35 10.90 -15.37
N HIS A 179 14.54 9.92 -16.25
CA HIS A 179 15.86 9.54 -16.76
C HIS A 179 15.91 9.64 -18.30
N PRO A 180 16.24 10.82 -18.87
CA PRO A 180 16.20 11.05 -20.32
C PRO A 180 17.00 10.04 -21.16
N GLY A 181 18.11 9.52 -20.63
CA GLY A 181 18.94 8.51 -21.31
C GLY A 181 18.23 7.18 -21.55
N HIS A 182 17.14 6.89 -20.82
CA HIS A 182 16.34 5.67 -20.97
C HIS A 182 15.00 5.92 -21.70
N ARG A 183 14.69 7.15 -22.08
CA ARG A 183 13.37 7.50 -22.63
C ARG A 183 13.05 6.77 -23.93
N ALA A 184 14.00 6.66 -24.84
CA ALA A 184 13.82 5.94 -26.10
C ALA A 184 13.43 4.47 -25.86
N ARG A 185 14.02 3.85 -24.85
CA ARG A 185 13.70 2.48 -24.44
C ARG A 185 12.33 2.38 -23.78
N ALA A 186 11.95 3.39 -22.99
CA ALA A 186 10.66 3.41 -22.29
C ALA A 186 9.44 3.63 -23.20
N ILE A 187 9.61 4.27 -24.37
CA ILE A 187 8.51 4.54 -25.31
C ILE A 187 8.27 3.41 -26.33
N GLY A 188 9.24 2.51 -26.52
CA GLY A 188 9.20 1.45 -27.54
C GLY A 188 9.67 1.92 -28.92
#